data_AF-A0A140K113-F1
#
_entry.id   AF-A0A140K113-F1
#
_cell.length_a   1.000
_cell.length_b   1.000
_cell.length_c   1.000
_cell.angle_alpha   90.00
_cell.angle_beta   90.00
_cell.angle_gamma   90.00
#
_symmetry.space_group_name_H-M   'P 1'
#
loop_
_entity.id
_entity.type
_entity.pdbx_description
1 polymer ?
#
loop_
_entity_poly.entity_id
_entity_poly.type
_entity_poly.pdbx_seq_one_letter_code
_entity_poly.pdbx_strand_id
1 'polypeptide(L)' 'MKVERITYRRVKNLGNYENETLELSAILDDEDEQNDVAIGRQIQMLKQRVCRGLDLIKDNQEIEF' A
#
# COMPACT_ATOMS: atom_id res chain seq x y z
N MET A 1 -20.71 1.78 9.43
CA MET A 1 -19.54 2.47 10.00
C MET A 1 -19.00 3.38 8.91
N LYS A 2 -18.75 4.67 9.18
CA LYS A 2 -18.13 5.57 8.19
C LYS A 2 -16.60 5.44 8.31
N VAL A 3 -15.94 5.10 7.21
CA VAL A 3 -14.49 5.01 7.08
C VAL A 3 -14.03 6.18 6.22
N GLU A 4 -13.26 7.10 6.79
CA GLU A 4 -12.80 8.30 6.07
C GLU A 4 -11.46 8.08 5.36
N ARG A 5 -10.63 7.18 5.92
CA ARG A 5 -9.29 6.89 5.43
C ARG A 5 -8.97 5.42 5.60
N ILE A 6 -8.36 4.85 4.57
CA ILE A 6 -7.74 3.53 4.63
C ILE A 6 -6.25 3.71 4.38
N THR A 7 -5.42 3.11 5.22
CA THR A 7 -3.97 3.10 5.08
C THR A 7 -3.48 1.67 5.02
N TYR A 8 -2.64 1.36 4.02
CA TYR A 8 -1.95 0.10 3.93
C TYR A 8 -0.44 0.34 4.00
N ARG A 9 0.20 -0.30 4.97
CA ARG A 9 1.65 -0.26 5.18
C ARG A 9 2.22 -1.66 5.03
N ARG A 10 3.29 -1.79 4.25
CA ARG A 10 4.08 -3.02 4.17
C ARG A 10 5.52 -2.73 4.55
N VAL A 11 6.05 -3.56 5.44
CA VAL A 11 7.46 -3.59 5.82
C VAL A 11 8.07 -4.83 5.19
N LYS A 12 9.17 -4.65 4.46
CA LYS A 12 9.95 -5.71 3.84
C LYS A 12 11.33 -5.71 4.47
N ASN A 13 11.71 -6.83 5.08
CA ASN A 13 13.02 -7.01 5.67
C ASN A 13 14.00 -7.39 4.56
N LEU A 14 15.12 -6.65 4.44
CA LEU A 14 16.16 -6.88 3.43
C LEU A 14 17.35 -7.69 3.96
N GLY A 15 17.36 -8.02 5.25
CA GLY A 15 18.54 -8.53 5.95
C GLY A 15 19.43 -7.40 6.46
N ASN A 16 20.49 -7.73 7.20
CA ASN A 16 21.50 -6.77 7.69
C ASN A 16 20.94 -5.53 8.44
N TYR A 17 19.83 -5.68 9.16
CA TYR A 17 19.12 -4.60 9.87
C TYR A 17 18.50 -3.52 8.96
N GLU A 18 18.45 -3.74 7.65
CA GLU A 18 17.80 -2.84 6.70
C GLU A 18 16.36 -3.28 6.43
N ASN A 19 15.46 -2.30 6.42
CA ASN A 19 14.05 -2.52 6.12
C ASN A 19 13.56 -1.48 5.12
N GLU A 20 12.83 -1.93 4.10
CA GLU A 20 12.06 -1.05 3.23
C GLU A 20 10.63 -0.98 3.74
N THR A 21 10.13 0.24 3.92
CA THR A 21 8.73 0.46 4.30
C THR A 21 8.08 1.31 3.24
N LEU A 22 6.94 0.83 2.72
CA LEU A 22 6.08 1.63 1.86
C LEU A 22 4.68 1.68 2.44
N GLU A 23 4.13 2.89 2.48
CA GLU A 23 2.79 3.19 2.97
C GLU A 23 2.02 3.97 1.92
N LEU A 24 0.77 3.56 1.67
CA LEU A 24 -0.17 4.31 0.85
C LEU A 24 -1.49 4.47 1.60
N SER A 25 -2.11 5.63 1.43
CA SER A 25 -3.42 5.94 1.98
C SER A 25 -4.40 6.34 0.89
N ALA A 26 -5.67 5.98 1.07
CA ALA A 26 -6.79 6.44 0.26
C ALA A 26 -7.78 7.20 1.15
N ILE A 27 -8.24 8.35 0.66
CA ILE A 27 -9.37 9.10 1.25
C ILE A 27 -10.64 8.57 0.60
N LEU A 28 -11.66 8.30 1.42
CA LEU A 28 -12.97 7.83 0.94
C LEU A 28 -13.98 8.99 1.08
N ASP A 29 -14.15 9.75 0.00
CA ASP A 29 -15.06 10.93 -0.03
C ASP A 29 -16.52 10.59 -0.36
N ASP A 30 -16.81 9.40 -0.88
CA ASP A 30 -18.19 9.06 -1.29
C ASP A 30 -19.06 8.69 -0.09
N GLU A 31 -20.08 9.51 0.18
CA GLU A 31 -21.10 9.27 1.20
C GLU A 31 -22.09 8.14 0.81
N ASP A 32 -22.16 7.80 -0.48
CA ASP A 32 -23.26 6.98 -1.02
C ASP A 32 -22.98 5.47 -1.09
N GLU A 33 -21.75 4.98 -0.93
CA GLU A 33 -21.51 3.53 -1.02
C GLU A 33 -20.28 3.02 -0.24
N GLN A 34 -20.11 3.44 1.02
CA GLN A 34 -19.16 2.81 1.95
C GLN A 34 -19.69 1.48 2.49
N ASN A 35 -20.04 0.55 1.60
CA ASN A 35 -20.31 -0.83 1.98
C ASN A 35 -18.99 -1.61 2.15
N ASP A 36 -19.06 -2.72 2.87
CA ASP A 36 -17.88 -3.56 3.17
C ASP A 36 -17.18 -4.04 1.89
N VAL A 37 -17.92 -4.18 0.78
CA VAL A 37 -17.39 -4.60 -0.52
C VAL A 37 -16.53 -3.49 -1.14
N ALA A 38 -16.99 -2.24 -1.13
CA ALA A 38 -16.25 -1.08 -1.65
C ALA A 38 -14.97 -0.84 -0.83
N ILE A 39 -15.08 -0.89 0.49
CA ILE A 39 -13.94 -0.81 1.42
C ILE A 39 -12.93 -1.95 1.12
N GLY A 40 -13.41 -3.18 0.96
CA GLY A 40 -12.59 -4.34 0.62
C GLY A 40 -11.82 -4.16 -0.70
N ARG A 41 -12.47 -3.61 -1.75
CA ARG A 41 -11.82 -3.31 -3.03
C ARG A 41 -10.72 -2.26 -2.88
N GLN A 42 -10.96 -1.20 -2.11
CA GLN A 42 -9.97 -0.15 -1.86
C GLN A 42 -8.73 -0.70 -1.13
N ILE A 43 -8.93 -1.55 -0.11
CA ILE A 43 -7.84 -2.24 0.58
C ILE A 43 -7.03 -3.10 -0.41
N GLN A 44 -7.70 -3.85 -1.28
CA GLN A 44 -7.01 -4.70 -2.26
C GLN A 44 -6.18 -3.87 -3.25
N MET A 45 -6.69 -2.74 -3.72
CA MET A 45 -5.95 -1.83 -4.60
C MET A 45 -4.73 -1.22 -3.91
N LEU A 46 -4.88 -0.75 -2.67
CA LEU A 46 -3.76 -0.24 -1.88
C LEU A 46 -2.68 -1.30 -1.68
N LYS A 47 -3.08 -2.54 -1.37
CA LYS A 47 -2.15 -3.69 -1.25
C LYS A 47 -1.37 -3.94 -2.54
N GLN A 48 -2.05 -4.00 -3.68
CA GLN A 48 -1.39 -4.21 -4.97
C GLN A 48 -0.41 -3.09 -5.31
N ARG A 49 -0.79 -1.83 -5.07
CA ARG A 49 0.07 -0.67 -5.31
C ARG A 49 1.30 -0.66 -4.43
N VAL A 50 1.16 -0.93 -3.14
CA VAL A 50 2.30 -1.02 -2.21
C VAL A 50 3.23 -2.17 -2.57
N CYS A 51 2.70 -3.35 -2.94
CA CYS A 51 3.55 -4.45 -3.38
C CYS A 51 4.36 -4.08 -4.64
N ARG A 52 3.69 -3.57 -5.67
CA ARG A 52 4.37 -3.14 -6.91
C ARG A 52 5.39 -2.05 -6.66
N GLY A 53 5.07 -1.07 -5.80
CA GLY A 53 6.00 -0.01 -5.45
C GLY A 53 7.28 -0.55 -4.79
N LEU A 54 7.15 -1.49 -3.86
CA LEU A 54 8.31 -2.14 -3.23
C LEU A 54 9.13 -2.99 -4.20
N ASP A 55 8.48 -3.65 -5.17
CA ASP A 55 9.19 -4.42 -6.19
C ASP A 55 9.98 -3.49 -7.13
N LEU A 56 9.40 -2.36 -7.54
CA LEU A 56 10.07 -1.34 -8.36
C LEU A 56 11.25 -0.66 -7.64
N ILE A 57 11.16 -0.45 -6.32
CA ILE A 57 12.28 0.11 -5.55
C ILE A 57 13.46 -0.86 -5.57
N LYS A 58 13.21 -2.17 -5.40
CA LYS A 58 14.23 -3.21 -5.49
C LYS A 58 14.94 -3.22 -6.85
N ASP A 59 14.16 -3.19 -7.94
CA ASP A 59 14.71 -3.30 -9.29
C ASP A 59 15.57 -2.06 -9.66
N ASN A 60 15.28 -0.89 -9.10
CA ASN A 60 16.08 0.31 -9.29
C ASN A 60 17.35 0.34 -8.42
N GLN A 61 17.42 -0.42 -7.32
CA GLN A 61 18.61 -0.54 -6.48
C GLN A 61 19.64 -1.54 -7.02
N GLU A 62 19.26 -2.45 -7.93
CA GLU A 62 20.18 -3.43 -8.55
C GLU A 62 20.97 -2.86 -9.74
N ILE A 63 20.80 -1.58 -10.09
CA ILE A 63 21.54 -0.86 -11.15
C ILE A 63 22.56 0.10 -10.51
N GLU A 64 23.54 -0.43 -9.78
CA GLU A 64 24.78 0.31 -9.48
C GLU A 64 25.96 -0.46 -10.09
N PHE A 65 26.70 0.21 -10.98
CA PHE A 65 27.87 -0.29 -11.72
C PHE A 65 29.14 -0.29 -10.87
#